data_AF-A0A0G1HIN5-F1
#
_entry.id   AF-A0A0G1HIN5-F1
#
_cell.length_a   1.000
_cell.length_b   1.000
_cell.length_c   1.000
_cell.angle_alpha   90.00
_cell.angle_beta   90.00
_cell.angle_gamma   90.00
#
_symmetry.space_group_name_H-M   'P 1'
#
loop_
_entity.id
_entity.type
_entity.pdbx_description
1 polymer ?
#
loop_
_entity_poly.entity_id
_entity_poly.type
_entity_poly.pdbx_seq_one_letter_code
_entity_poly.pdbx_strand_id
1 'polypeptide(L)'
;MSIPSFNPKKNYLVYITDIIEAIDLIDIYCKGVSEERFSQDIQLQDSVIRRFQIIGEAAGHIPDELRKEFPNIPWKKIVAQR
;
A
#
# COMPACT_ATOMS: atom_id res chain seq x y z
N MET A 1 9.12 36.99 4.84
CA MET A 1 8.34 35.98 4.09
C MET A 1 8.52 34.67 4.83
N SER A 2 7.49 34.22 5.56
CA SER A 2 7.60 33.07 6.45
C SER A 2 7.70 31.79 5.63
N ILE A 3 8.80 31.06 5.82
CA ILE A 3 8.95 29.68 5.33
C ILE A 3 7.76 28.88 5.88
N PRO A 4 6.96 28.18 5.06
CA PRO A 4 5.90 27.33 5.59
C PRO A 4 6.53 26.31 6.53
N SER A 5 6.11 26.31 7.81
CA SER A 5 6.59 25.35 8.79
C SER A 5 6.33 23.93 8.29
N PHE A 6 7.37 23.11 8.25
CA PHE A 6 7.24 21.65 8.10
C PHE A 6 6.25 21.14 9.15
N ASN A 7 5.06 20.72 8.70
CA ASN A 7 4.02 20.17 9.57
C ASN A 7 4.03 18.65 9.43
N PRO A 8 4.62 17.89 10.38
CA PRO A 8 4.73 16.44 10.30
C PRO A 8 3.36 15.73 10.25
N LYS A 9 2.27 16.40 10.66
CA LYS A 9 0.90 15.84 10.59
C LYS A 9 0.34 15.73 9.16
N LYS A 10 0.95 16.37 8.15
CA LYS A 10 0.52 16.26 6.73
C LYS A 10 1.27 15.18 5.94
N ASN A 11 2.20 14.45 6.57
CA ASN A 11 3.06 13.49 5.87
C ASN A 11 2.40 12.11 5.66
N TYR A 12 1.19 11.86 6.16
CA TYR A 12 0.53 10.56 5.92
C TYR A 12 0.05 10.38 4.47
N LEU A 13 -0.07 11.48 3.72
CA LEU A 13 -0.43 11.43 2.30
C LEU A 13 0.61 10.66 1.49
N VAL A 14 1.88 10.68 1.88
CA VAL A 14 2.92 9.87 1.21
C VAL A 14 2.62 8.39 1.30
N TYR A 15 2.18 7.92 2.47
CA TYR A 15 1.83 6.51 2.68
C TYR A 15 0.57 6.12 1.92
N ILE A 16 -0.40 7.03 1.81
CA ILE A 16 -1.59 6.79 0.98
C ILE A 16 -1.18 6.69 -0.49
N THR A 17 -0.29 7.57 -0.96
CA THR A 17 0.26 7.50 -2.32
C THR A 17 1.01 6.18 -2.54
N ASP A 18 1.88 5.77 -1.62
CA ASP A 18 2.61 4.49 -1.72
C ASP A 18 1.66 3.28 -1.84
N ILE A 19 0.55 3.30 -1.09
CA ILE A 19 -0.49 2.26 -1.16
C ILE A 19 -1.14 2.25 -2.56
N ILE A 20 -1.54 3.42 -3.06
CA ILE A 20 -2.20 3.54 -4.37
C ILE A 20 -1.26 3.09 -5.48
N GLU A 21 -0.01 3.57 -5.48
CA GLU A 21 1.00 3.18 -6.48
C GLU A 21 1.28 1.67 -6.45
N ALA A 22 1.34 1.07 -5.25
CA ALA A 22 1.51 -0.37 -5.13
C ALA A 22 0.32 -1.16 -5.68
N ILE A 23 -0.91 -0.70 -5.47
CA ILE A 23 -2.13 -1.30 -6.04
C ILE A 23 -2.12 -1.19 -7.56
N ASP A 24 -1.84 0.01 -8.10
CA ASP A 24 -1.79 0.24 -9.55
C ASP A 24 -0.76 -0.68 -10.23
N LEU A 25 0.40 -0.89 -9.59
CA LEU A 25 1.41 -1.82 -10.09
C LEU A 25 0.93 -3.27 -10.07
N ILE A 26 0.22 -3.72 -9.02
CA ILE A 26 -0.38 -5.06 -8.99
C ILE A 26 -1.35 -5.22 -10.17
N ASP A 27 -2.23 -4.24 -10.40
CA ASP A 27 -3.18 -4.27 -11.50
C ASP A 27 -2.48 -4.34 -12.86
N ILE A 28 -1.40 -3.57 -13.06
CA ILE A 28 -0.59 -3.61 -14.27
C ILE A 28 0.06 -4.99 -14.47
N TYR A 29 0.67 -5.55 -13.42
CA TYR A 29 1.37 -6.83 -13.50
C TYR A 29 0.43 -8.01 -13.79
N CYS A 30 -0.77 -7.97 -13.20
CA CYS A 30 -1.76 -9.03 -13.34
C CYS A 30 -2.66 -8.88 -14.58
N LYS A 31 -2.60 -7.75 -15.29
CA LYS A 31 -3.47 -7.48 -16.43
C LYS A 31 -3.28 -8.50 -17.55
N GLY A 32 -4.33 -9.27 -17.81
CA GLY A 32 -4.33 -10.29 -18.87
C GLY A 32 -3.51 -11.54 -18.53
N VAL A 33 -3.06 -11.68 -17.29
CA VAL A 33 -2.39 -12.89 -16.80
C VAL A 33 -3.44 -13.87 -16.29
N SER A 34 -3.42 -15.11 -16.79
CA SER A 34 -4.28 -16.17 -16.25
C SER A 34 -3.74 -16.68 -14.91
N GLU A 35 -4.61 -17.30 -14.11
CA GLU A 35 -4.22 -17.91 -12.84
C GLU A 35 -3.13 -18.97 -13.03
N GLU A 36 -3.23 -19.81 -14.07
CA GLU A 36 -2.24 -20.83 -14.38
C GLU A 36 -0.89 -20.18 -14.69
N ARG A 37 -0.87 -19.13 -15.51
CA ARG A 37 0.36 -18.40 -15.82
C ARG A 37 0.96 -17.77 -14.56
N PHE A 38 0.14 -17.14 -13.73
CA PHE A 38 0.58 -16.55 -12.48
C PHE A 38 1.21 -17.60 -11.56
N SER A 39 0.57 -18.77 -11.39
CA SER A 39 1.05 -19.85 -10.52
C SER A 39 2.40 -20.44 -10.93
N GLN A 40 2.79 -20.31 -12.20
CA GLN A 40 4.05 -20.79 -12.74
C GLN A 40 5.14 -19.71 -12.85
N ASP A 41 4.78 -18.44 -12.64
CA ASP A 41 5.69 -17.29 -12.79
C ASP A 41 6.12 -16.75 -11.42
N ILE A 42 7.21 -17.30 -10.88
CA ILE A 42 7.75 -16.92 -9.57
C ILE A 42 8.12 -15.44 -9.51
N GLN A 43 8.68 -14.89 -10.58
CA GLN A 43 9.08 -13.48 -10.61
C GLN A 43 7.85 -12.56 -10.51
N LEU A 44 6.76 -12.91 -11.17
CA LEU A 44 5.49 -12.19 -11.06
C LEU A 44 4.89 -12.31 -9.65
N GLN A 45 4.92 -13.51 -9.06
CA GLN A 45 4.49 -13.73 -7.68
C GLN A 45 5.28 -12.87 -6.70
N ASP A 46 6.61 -12.89 -6.79
CA ASP A 46 7.49 -12.09 -5.94
C ASP A 46 7.24 -10.59 -6.10
N SER A 47 6.99 -10.15 -7.34
CA SER A 47 6.66 -8.75 -7.63
C SER A 47 5.36 -8.33 -6.94
N VAL A 48 4.30 -9.16 -7.01
CA VAL A 48 3.01 -8.91 -6.35
C VAL A 48 3.13 -8.97 -4.83
N ILE A 49 3.82 -9.98 -4.28
CA ILE A 49 4.07 -10.11 -2.84
C ILE A 49 4.80 -8.88 -2.31
N ARG A 50 5.83 -8.40 -3.02
CA ARG A 50 6.54 -7.18 -2.64
C ARG A 50 5.63 -5.96 -2.60
N ARG A 51 4.68 -5.84 -3.54
CA ARG A 51 3.69 -4.73 -3.51
C ARG A 51 2.78 -4.83 -2.28
N PHE A 52 2.31 -6.02 -1.92
CA PHE A 52 1.53 -6.21 -0.69
C PHE A 52 2.31 -5.84 0.58
N GLN A 53 3.61 -6.12 0.64
CA GLN A 53 4.45 -5.70 1.76
C GLN A 53 4.56 -4.17 1.87
N ILE A 54 4.71 -3.45 0.74
CA ILE A 54 4.71 -1.98 0.73
C ILE A 54 3.38 -1.44 1.26
N ILE A 55 2.26 -2.01 0.82
CA ILE A 55 0.92 -1.62 1.29
C ILE A 55 0.81 -1.80 2.80
N GLY A 56 1.26 -2.93 3.34
CA GLY A 56 1.22 -3.21 4.78
C GLY A 56 2.09 -2.26 5.60
N GLU A 57 3.32 -2.00 5.15
CA GLU A 57 4.25 -1.07 5.77
C GLU A 57 3.69 0.36 5.79
N ALA A 58 3.27 0.88 4.63
CA ALA A 58 2.69 2.21 4.49
C ALA A 58 1.41 2.36 5.34
N ALA A 59 0.52 1.36 5.33
CA ALA A 59 -0.69 1.37 6.16
C ALA A 59 -0.36 1.41 7.67
N GLY A 60 0.76 0.82 8.08
CA GLY A 60 1.25 0.85 9.47
C GLY A 60 1.69 2.24 9.93
N HIS A 61 2.12 3.09 8.98
CA HIS A 61 2.54 4.46 9.25
C HIS A 61 1.40 5.49 9.20
N ILE A 62 0.19 5.09 8.79
CA ILE A 62 -0.98 5.97 8.85
C ILE A 62 -1.40 6.20 10.32
N PRO A 63 -1.62 7.47 10.74
CA PRO A 63 -2.02 7.79 12.11
C PRO A 63 -3.26 7.01 12.58
N ASP A 64 -3.25 6.59 13.85
CA ASP A 64 -4.34 5.83 14.45
C ASP A 64 -5.65 6.61 14.44
N GLU A 65 -5.60 7.94 14.59
CA GLU A 65 -6.78 8.81 14.54
C GLU A 65 -7.48 8.68 13.18
N LEU A 66 -6.72 8.70 12.09
CA LEU A 66 -7.26 8.55 10.74
C LEU A 66 -7.79 7.14 10.51
N ARG A 67 -7.09 6.11 10.97
CA ARG A 67 -7.57 4.73 10.86
C ARG A 67 -8.89 4.50 11.61
N LYS A 68 -9.08 5.18 12.75
CA LYS A 68 -10.34 5.17 13.52
C LYS A 68 -11.49 5.90 12.83
N GLU A 69 -11.19 6.94 12.04
CA GLU A 69 -12.20 7.62 11.21
C GLU A 69 -12.72 6.74 10.06
N PHE A 70 -11.91 5.77 9.61
CA PHE A 70 -12.27 4.81 8.56
C PHE A 70 -12.31 3.35 9.07
N PRO A 71 -13.24 2.99 9.98
CA PRO A 71 -13.25 1.68 10.62
C PRO A 71 -13.68 0.54 9.69
N ASN A 72 -14.31 0.85 8.54
CA ASN A 72 -14.71 -0.14 7.54
C ASN A 72 -13.50 -0.73 6.79
N ILE A 73 -12.36 -0.04 6.81
CA ILE A 73 -11.12 -0.55 6.22
C ILE A 73 -10.51 -1.54 7.22
N PRO A 74 -10.14 -2.76 6.81
CA PRO A 74 -9.59 -3.78 7.70
C PRO A 74 -8.11 -3.53 8.01
N TRP A 75 -7.78 -2.37 8.59
CA TRP A 75 -6.41 -1.91 8.84
C TRP A 75 -5.50 -2.96 9.48
N LYS A 76 -6.00 -3.69 10.47
CA LYS A 76 -5.23 -4.76 11.14
C LYS A 76 -4.82 -5.88 10.19
N LYS A 77 -5.66 -6.23 9.22
CA LYS A 77 -5.35 -7.25 8.21
C LYS A 77 -4.34 -6.73 7.19
N ILE A 78 -4.47 -5.46 6.80
CA ILE A 78 -3.58 -4.83 5.83
C ILE A 78 -2.16 -4.69 6.40
N VAL A 79 -2.02 -4.17 7.62
CA VAL A 79 -0.72 -3.99 8.29
C VAL A 79 -0.03 -5.33 8.58
N ALA A 80 -0.78 -6.42 8.70
CA ALA A 80 -0.24 -7.75 8.94
C ALA A 80 0.32 -8.43 7.67
N GLN A 81 0.24 -7.79 6.50
CA GLN A 81 0.82 -8.32 5.27
C GLN A 81 2.34 -8.26 5.31
N ARG A 82 2.99 -9.42 5.31
CA ARG A 82 4.45 -9.61 5.31
C ARG A 82 4.80 -10.92 4.63
#